data_AF-A0A163KAQ4-F1
#
_entry.id   AF-A0A163KAQ4-F1
#
_cell.length_a   1.000
_cell.length_b   1.000
_cell.length_c   1.000
_cell.angle_alpha   90.00
_cell.angle_beta   90.00
_cell.angle_gamma   90.00
#
_symmetry.space_group_name_H-M   'P 1'
#
loop_
_entity.id
_entity.type
_entity.pdbx_description
1 polymer ?
#
loop_
_entity_poly.entity_id
_entity_poly.type
_entity_poly.pdbx_seq_one_letter_code
_entity_poly.pdbx_strand_id
1 'polypeptide(L)'
;MDVREFANRFQKRYPEVDRYEVADHQDISEFEDRLGMKLPQSFCTFVSEFSNGIFLLDCEPIGGVSEKSPCGTVSKSKVILPDLPDKVHIRETDEFIASHRLISLTMFDAVANSNDHWVFICEDGTPNNEYRLGFISQSSKAIVKTLSSFEDWLTIFWDHDNEDEQAVPVFNTFYSTLDDRLEILSD
;
A
#
# COMPACT_ATOMS: atom_id res chain seq x y z
N MET A 1 -2.47 -14.84 -1.87
CA MET A 1 -1.09 -15.33 -2.05
C MET A 1 -0.30 -14.80 -0.89
N ASP A 2 0.40 -15.67 -0.17
CA ASP A 2 1.21 -15.20 0.95
C ASP A 2 2.47 -14.46 0.46
N VAL A 3 3.05 -13.63 1.33
CA VAL A 3 4.19 -12.77 0.97
C VAL A 3 5.41 -13.57 0.49
N ARG A 4 5.68 -14.74 1.07
CA ARG A 4 6.84 -15.56 0.69
C ARG A 4 6.59 -16.24 -0.66
N GLU A 5 5.38 -16.66 -0.92
CA GLU A 5 4.95 -17.15 -2.23
C GLU A 5 5.11 -16.06 -3.29
N PHE A 6 4.64 -14.84 -3.03
CA PHE A 6 4.86 -13.68 -3.90
C PHE A 6 6.35 -13.46 -4.17
N ALA A 7 7.16 -13.34 -3.11
CA ALA A 7 8.60 -13.07 -3.22
C ALA A 7 9.32 -14.12 -4.09
N ASN A 8 9.01 -15.41 -3.88
CA ASN A 8 9.59 -16.50 -4.65
C ASN A 8 9.20 -16.45 -6.13
N ARG A 9 7.92 -16.19 -6.42
CA ARG A 9 7.41 -16.08 -7.80
C ARG A 9 7.99 -14.85 -8.49
N PHE A 10 7.99 -13.71 -7.81
CA PHE A 10 8.51 -12.44 -8.32
C PHE A 10 10.00 -12.54 -8.63
N GLN A 11 10.82 -13.04 -7.70
CA GLN A 11 12.26 -13.21 -7.92
C GLN A 11 12.58 -14.15 -9.10
N LYS A 12 11.75 -15.16 -9.32
CA LYS A 12 11.93 -16.09 -10.44
C LYS A 12 11.61 -15.43 -11.78
N ARG A 13 10.57 -14.59 -11.81
CA ARG A 13 10.07 -13.94 -13.03
C ARG A 13 10.87 -12.68 -13.39
N TYR A 14 11.22 -11.89 -12.40
CA TYR A 14 11.91 -10.60 -12.52
C TYR A 14 13.23 -10.59 -11.70
N PRO A 15 14.20 -11.47 -12.01
CA PRO A 15 15.45 -11.56 -11.25
C PRO A 15 16.31 -10.30 -11.33
N GLU A 16 16.10 -9.46 -12.34
CA GLU A 16 16.80 -8.19 -12.58
C GLU A 16 16.22 -6.99 -11.86
N VAL A 17 15.01 -7.09 -11.30
CA VAL A 17 14.41 -5.98 -10.54
C VAL A 17 15.21 -5.76 -9.26
N ASP A 18 15.73 -4.54 -9.12
CA ASP A 18 16.52 -4.12 -7.97
C ASP A 18 15.69 -4.21 -6.68
N ARG A 19 16.27 -4.89 -5.69
CA ARG A 19 15.72 -5.01 -4.35
C ARG A 19 16.63 -4.30 -3.36
N TYR A 20 16.01 -3.74 -2.35
CA TYR A 20 16.70 -2.90 -1.37
C TYR A 20 17.00 -3.70 -0.11
N GLU A 21 18.02 -3.26 0.62
CA GLU A 21 18.45 -3.90 1.86
C GLU A 21 17.26 -4.07 2.80
N VAL A 22 16.96 -5.32 3.13
CA VAL A 22 15.83 -5.69 3.99
C VAL A 22 15.99 -5.11 5.40
N ALA A 23 14.86 -4.85 6.05
CA ALA A 23 14.83 -4.36 7.42
C ALA A 23 14.89 -5.52 8.41
N ASP A 24 15.73 -5.42 9.44
CA ASP A 24 15.73 -6.42 10.50
C ASP A 24 14.61 -6.19 11.53
N HIS A 25 14.47 -7.11 12.48
CA HIS A 25 13.46 -7.01 13.53
C HIS A 25 13.62 -5.77 14.41
N GLN A 26 14.85 -5.28 14.61
CA GLN A 26 15.11 -4.10 15.41
C GLN A 26 14.66 -2.84 14.66
N ASP A 27 15.00 -2.72 13.38
CA ASP A 27 14.57 -1.63 12.49
C ASP A 27 13.03 -1.51 12.48
N ILE A 28 12.33 -2.63 12.30
CA ILE A 28 10.87 -2.68 12.31
C ILE A 28 10.33 -2.24 13.67
N SER A 29 10.85 -2.77 14.77
CA SER A 29 10.37 -2.44 16.12
C SER A 29 10.56 -0.95 16.45
N GLU A 30 11.75 -0.40 16.17
CA GLU A 30 12.05 1.03 16.40
C GLU A 30 11.19 1.93 15.50
N PHE A 31 10.89 1.47 14.28
CA PHE A 31 9.99 2.18 13.38
C PHE A 31 8.55 2.20 13.90
N GLU A 32 7.99 1.05 14.30
CA GLU A 32 6.64 0.96 14.86
C GLU A 32 6.48 1.81 16.12
N ASP A 33 7.50 1.85 16.98
CA ASP A 33 7.50 2.67 18.20
C ASP A 33 7.44 4.17 17.87
N ARG A 34 8.18 4.62 16.84
CA ARG A 34 8.11 6.01 16.36
C ARG A 34 6.80 6.33 15.65
N LEU A 35 6.27 5.38 14.89
CA LEU A 35 4.99 5.50 14.18
C LEU A 35 3.82 5.59 15.18
N GLY A 36 3.95 4.91 16.32
CA GLY A 36 2.92 4.75 17.34
C GLY A 36 1.83 3.76 16.91
N MET A 37 2.13 2.89 15.96
CA MET A 37 1.23 1.88 15.39
C MET A 37 2.04 0.64 15.02
N LYS A 38 1.44 -0.53 15.22
CA LYS A 38 1.98 -1.79 14.68
C LYS A 38 1.64 -1.92 13.21
N LEU A 39 2.53 -2.53 12.44
CA LEU A 39 2.33 -2.85 11.03
C LEU A 39 1.78 -4.28 10.89
N PRO A 40 1.11 -4.60 9.76
CA PRO A 40 0.70 -5.97 9.48
C PRO A 40 1.88 -6.93 9.48
N GLN A 41 1.70 -8.13 10.03
CA GLN A 41 2.74 -9.15 10.07
C GLN A 41 3.22 -9.52 8.65
N SER A 42 2.29 -9.60 7.69
CA SER A 42 2.57 -9.80 6.27
C SER A 42 3.49 -8.71 5.70
N PHE A 43 3.18 -7.43 5.96
CA PHE A 43 4.04 -6.32 5.54
C PHE A 43 5.42 -6.34 6.23
N CYS A 44 5.47 -6.67 7.52
CA CYS A 44 6.74 -6.88 8.23
C CYS A 44 7.58 -7.98 7.56
N THR A 45 6.96 -9.11 7.19
CA THR A 45 7.62 -10.18 6.42
C THR A 45 8.12 -9.70 5.06
N PHE A 46 7.35 -8.85 4.38
CA PHE A 46 7.76 -8.28 3.09
C PHE A 46 9.03 -7.42 3.23
N VAL A 47 9.06 -6.51 4.20
CA VAL A 47 10.22 -5.62 4.38
C VAL A 47 11.45 -6.35 4.94
N SER A 48 11.28 -7.46 5.65
CA SER A 48 12.38 -8.24 6.23
C SER A 48 12.92 -9.36 5.34
N GLU A 49 12.11 -9.88 4.40
CA GLU A 49 12.49 -11.04 3.58
C GLU A 49 12.58 -10.72 2.08
N PHE A 50 11.90 -9.68 1.59
CA PHE A 50 11.86 -9.36 0.16
C PHE A 50 12.54 -8.04 -0.19
N SER A 51 12.05 -6.92 0.32
CA SER A 51 12.63 -5.58 0.08
C SER A 51 12.06 -4.56 1.06
N ASN A 52 12.91 -3.70 1.62
CA ASN A 52 12.50 -2.60 2.50
C ASN A 52 11.88 -1.43 1.72
N GLY A 53 10.66 -1.64 1.25
CA GLY A 53 10.03 -0.83 0.21
C GLY A 53 10.65 -1.09 -1.16
N ILE A 54 9.93 -0.70 -2.19
CA ILE A 54 10.26 -1.02 -3.59
C ILE A 54 9.33 -0.20 -4.50
N PHE A 55 9.84 0.20 -5.67
CA PHE A 55 8.97 0.65 -6.75
C PHE A 55 8.64 -0.54 -7.64
N LEU A 56 7.56 -1.25 -7.31
CA LEU A 56 7.20 -2.51 -7.96
C LEU A 56 6.82 -2.25 -9.42
N LEU A 57 7.63 -2.79 -10.34
CA LEU A 57 7.46 -2.70 -11.79
C LEU A 57 7.15 -1.29 -12.29
N ASP A 58 7.79 -0.28 -11.69
CA ASP A 58 7.61 1.16 -11.99
C ASP A 58 6.15 1.67 -11.88
N CYS A 59 5.27 0.94 -11.18
CA CYS A 59 3.86 1.32 -11.03
C CYS A 59 3.42 1.48 -9.57
N GLU A 60 3.97 0.70 -8.64
CA GLU A 60 3.53 0.69 -7.23
C GLU A 60 4.67 1.10 -6.28
N PRO A 61 4.71 2.37 -5.82
CA PRO A 61 5.77 2.88 -4.96
C PRO A 61 5.51 2.50 -3.49
N ILE A 62 5.82 1.27 -3.11
CA ILE A 62 5.66 0.75 -1.75
C ILE A 62 6.73 1.36 -0.83
N GLY A 63 6.30 2.01 0.25
CA GLY A 63 7.18 2.54 1.28
C GLY A 63 7.84 1.44 2.13
N GLY A 64 8.99 1.75 2.72
CA GLY A 64 9.69 0.87 3.66
C GLY A 64 9.54 1.31 5.12
N VAL A 65 10.37 0.76 6.01
CA VAL A 65 10.42 1.08 7.44
C VAL A 65 11.70 1.79 7.86
N SER A 66 12.63 2.04 6.92
CA SER A 66 13.84 2.83 7.18
C SER A 66 14.18 3.76 6.01
N GLU A 67 15.08 4.72 6.27
CA GLU A 67 15.52 5.74 5.30
C GLU A 67 16.21 5.14 4.05
N LYS A 68 16.57 3.86 4.10
CA LYS A 68 17.12 3.12 2.96
C LYS A 68 16.08 2.77 1.90
N SER A 69 14.79 2.99 2.21
CA SER A 69 13.71 2.70 1.27
C SER A 69 13.71 3.66 0.08
N PRO A 70 13.63 3.17 -1.17
CA PRO A 70 13.71 4.01 -2.37
C PRO A 70 12.54 4.97 -2.51
N CYS A 71 11.37 4.59 -1.99
CA CYS A 71 10.14 5.37 -2.07
C CYS A 71 9.90 6.20 -0.79
N GLY A 72 10.83 6.16 0.17
CA GLY A 72 10.65 6.70 1.51
C GLY A 72 9.95 5.73 2.46
N THR A 73 9.78 6.15 3.71
CA THR A 73 9.15 5.31 4.75
C THR A 73 7.64 5.43 4.69
N VAL A 74 6.94 4.34 4.98
CA VAL A 74 5.50 4.38 5.28
C VAL A 74 5.22 5.41 6.37
N SER A 75 4.06 6.05 6.33
CA SER A 75 3.76 7.15 7.24
C SER A 75 2.26 7.31 7.44
N LYS A 76 1.85 8.15 8.40
CA LYS A 76 0.43 8.52 8.50
C LYS A 76 0.02 9.21 7.20
N SER A 77 -1.14 8.86 6.66
CA SER A 77 -1.64 9.41 5.39
C SER A 77 -1.66 10.95 5.35
N LYS A 78 -1.83 11.61 6.50
CA LYS A 78 -1.71 13.08 6.64
C LYS A 78 -0.34 13.67 6.27
N VAL A 79 0.72 12.86 6.21
CA VAL A 79 2.03 13.30 5.71
C VAL A 79 1.99 13.45 4.18
N ILE A 80 1.28 12.55 3.49
CA ILE A 80 1.09 12.57 2.03
C ILE A 80 -0.02 13.56 1.63
N LEU A 81 -1.11 13.60 2.39
CA LEU A 81 -2.26 14.49 2.21
C LEU A 81 -2.48 15.36 3.47
N PRO A 82 -1.79 16.50 3.61
CA PRO A 82 -1.89 17.36 4.80
C PRO A 82 -3.29 17.92 5.07
N ASP A 83 -4.13 17.99 4.04
CA ASP A 83 -5.52 18.46 4.08
C ASP A 83 -6.54 17.33 4.30
N LEU A 84 -6.09 16.10 4.56
CA LEU A 84 -6.97 14.98 4.88
C LEU A 84 -7.79 15.28 6.17
N PRO A 85 -9.12 15.08 6.17
CA PRO A 85 -9.94 15.35 7.35
C PRO A 85 -9.59 14.41 8.51
N ASP A 86 -9.92 14.81 9.75
CA ASP A 86 -9.68 13.98 10.95
C ASP A 86 -10.47 12.66 10.93
N LYS A 87 -11.59 12.64 10.21
CA LYS A 87 -12.40 11.47 9.95
C LYS A 87 -12.55 11.29 8.45
N VAL A 88 -12.12 10.14 7.95
CA VAL A 88 -12.14 9.78 6.54
C VAL A 88 -13.31 8.82 6.32
N HIS A 89 -14.10 9.09 5.29
CA HIS A 89 -15.21 8.23 4.89
C HIS A 89 -14.69 7.04 4.08
N ILE A 90 -15.09 5.82 4.43
CA ILE A 90 -14.89 4.61 3.63
C ILE A 90 -16.20 4.33 2.89
N ARG A 91 -16.20 4.52 1.57
CA ARG A 91 -17.42 4.56 0.77
C ARG A 91 -18.11 3.23 0.62
N GLU A 92 -17.35 2.16 0.40
CA GLU A 92 -17.92 0.83 0.16
C GLU A 92 -18.76 0.33 1.36
N THR A 93 -18.51 0.86 2.56
CA THR A 93 -19.14 0.45 3.82
C THR A 93 -19.92 1.56 4.51
N ASP A 94 -19.90 2.80 4.00
CA ASP A 94 -20.52 3.99 4.61
C ASP A 94 -20.10 4.22 6.08
N GLU A 95 -18.82 3.98 6.39
CA GLU A 95 -18.26 4.14 7.74
C GLU A 95 -17.19 5.23 7.79
N PHE A 96 -16.86 5.70 9.00
CA PHE A 96 -15.84 6.71 9.21
C PHE A 96 -14.69 6.16 10.05
N ILE A 97 -13.47 6.37 9.57
CA ILE A 97 -12.23 6.01 10.28
C ILE A 97 -11.45 7.27 10.64
N ALA A 98 -10.84 7.28 11.83
CA ALA A 98 -9.99 8.39 12.23
C ALA A 98 -8.68 8.39 11.40
N SER A 99 -8.29 9.54 10.86
CA SER A 99 -7.16 9.64 9.92
C SER A 99 -5.82 9.21 10.51
N HIS A 100 -5.65 9.30 11.83
CA HIS A 100 -4.42 8.86 12.51
C HIS A 100 -4.24 7.34 12.50
N ARG A 101 -5.28 6.59 12.10
CA ARG A 101 -5.28 5.13 11.91
C ARG A 101 -4.98 4.71 10.47
N LEU A 102 -4.67 5.66 9.60
CA LEU A 102 -4.38 5.39 8.19
C LEU A 102 -2.88 5.51 7.97
N ILE A 103 -2.22 4.38 7.77
CA ILE A 103 -0.79 4.28 7.50
C ILE A 103 -0.60 3.95 6.03
N SER A 104 0.18 4.73 5.29
CA SER A 104 0.43 4.51 3.87
C SER A 104 1.10 3.16 3.62
N LEU A 105 0.65 2.46 2.58
CA LEU A 105 1.36 1.35 1.96
C LEU A 105 2.14 1.88 0.76
N THR A 106 1.44 2.55 -0.16
CA THR A 106 2.05 3.24 -1.31
C THR A 106 2.19 4.72 -1.02
N MET A 107 3.18 5.35 -1.65
CA MET A 107 3.54 6.75 -1.34
C MET A 107 2.86 7.78 -2.24
N PHE A 108 2.40 7.37 -3.43
CA PHE A 108 1.66 8.15 -4.41
C PHE A 108 1.16 7.22 -5.54
N ASP A 109 0.37 7.74 -6.48
CA ASP A 109 0.03 7.05 -7.73
C ASP A 109 0.99 7.53 -8.82
N ALA A 110 1.91 6.66 -9.22
CA ALA A 110 2.94 6.97 -10.19
C ALA A 110 2.40 7.16 -11.61
N VAL A 111 1.31 6.46 -11.96
CA VAL A 111 0.76 6.48 -13.32
C VAL A 111 -0.16 7.68 -13.50
N ALA A 112 -0.98 8.00 -12.50
CA ALA A 112 -1.85 9.18 -12.53
C ALA A 112 -1.12 10.47 -12.11
N ASN A 113 0.10 10.37 -11.57
CA ASN A 113 0.86 11.48 -11.00
C ASN A 113 0.03 12.28 -9.98
N SER A 114 -0.53 11.57 -9.02
CA SER A 114 -1.37 12.09 -7.94
C SER A 114 -0.91 11.56 -6.59
N ASN A 115 -1.42 12.15 -5.52
CA ASN A 115 -1.24 11.66 -4.15
C ASN A 115 -2.34 10.65 -3.76
N ASP A 116 -3.02 10.03 -4.72
CA ASP A 116 -3.86 8.87 -4.45
C ASP A 116 -2.95 7.72 -3.97
N HIS A 117 -3.37 6.97 -2.96
CA HIS A 117 -2.51 5.92 -2.40
C HIS A 117 -3.26 4.87 -1.60
N TRP A 118 -2.65 3.70 -1.48
CA TRP A 118 -3.11 2.63 -0.60
C TRP A 118 -2.68 2.90 0.85
N VAL A 119 -3.55 2.60 1.80
CA VAL A 119 -3.31 2.69 3.24
C VAL A 119 -3.75 1.43 3.97
N PHE A 120 -3.03 1.05 5.01
CA PHE A 120 -3.52 0.17 6.06
C PHE A 120 -4.56 0.91 6.92
N ILE A 121 -5.70 0.27 7.13
CA ILE A 121 -6.75 0.75 8.04
C ILE A 121 -6.54 0.08 9.40
N CYS A 122 -5.71 0.70 10.25
CA CYS A 122 -5.18 0.10 11.49
C CYS A 122 -6.23 -0.02 12.59
N GLU A 123 -7.12 -1.01 12.51
CA GLU A 123 -8.22 -1.31 13.43
C GLU A 123 -7.75 -2.05 14.71
N ASP A 124 -8.42 -1.81 15.85
CA ASP A 124 -8.03 -2.42 17.12
C ASP A 124 -8.53 -3.85 17.19
N GLY A 125 -7.74 -4.72 17.81
CA GLY A 125 -8.11 -6.12 18.00
C GLY A 125 -8.00 -7.00 16.75
N THR A 126 -7.48 -6.46 15.64
CA THR A 126 -7.17 -7.24 14.44
C THR A 126 -6.03 -8.22 14.71
N PRO A 127 -6.25 -9.54 14.57
CA PRO A 127 -5.21 -10.55 14.81
C PRO A 127 -3.98 -10.30 13.93
N ASN A 128 -2.79 -10.35 14.53
CA ASN A 128 -1.51 -10.09 13.87
C ASN A 128 -1.44 -8.75 13.12
N ASN A 129 -2.32 -7.80 13.45
CA ASN A 129 -2.42 -6.51 12.76
C ASN A 129 -2.66 -6.66 11.25
N GLU A 130 -3.24 -7.76 10.78
CA GLU A 130 -3.59 -7.96 9.37
C GLU A 130 -4.77 -7.07 8.98
N TYR A 131 -4.47 -5.78 8.83
CA TYR A 131 -5.43 -4.75 8.51
C TYR A 131 -5.89 -4.87 7.07
N ARG A 132 -7.16 -4.56 6.86
CA ARG A 132 -7.66 -4.26 5.52
C ARG A 132 -6.95 -3.05 4.94
N LEU A 133 -6.86 -3.01 3.62
CA LEU A 133 -6.34 -1.89 2.86
C LEU A 133 -7.48 -1.00 2.38
N GLY A 134 -7.19 0.29 2.25
CA GLY A 134 -8.05 1.28 1.60
C GLY A 134 -7.28 2.08 0.55
N PHE A 135 -7.90 2.40 -0.57
CA PHE A 135 -7.36 3.36 -1.54
C PHE A 135 -7.94 4.75 -1.25
N ILE A 136 -7.10 5.67 -0.81
CA ILE A 136 -7.48 7.07 -0.56
C ILE A 136 -7.39 7.85 -1.86
N SER A 137 -8.47 8.56 -2.20
CA SER A 137 -8.41 9.58 -3.25
C SER A 137 -7.97 10.93 -2.69
N GLN A 138 -6.98 11.54 -3.32
CA GLN A 138 -6.57 12.92 -3.15
C GLN A 138 -7.70 13.90 -3.44
N SER A 139 -8.54 13.63 -4.43
CA SER A 139 -9.60 14.56 -4.86
C SER A 139 -10.72 14.65 -3.83
N SER A 140 -11.25 13.49 -3.44
CA SER A 140 -12.40 13.42 -2.55
C SER A 140 -12.08 13.25 -1.08
N LYS A 141 -10.82 12.94 -0.74
CA LYS A 141 -10.33 12.68 0.63
C LYS A 141 -11.07 11.51 1.31
N ALA A 142 -11.62 10.61 0.51
CA ALA A 142 -12.31 9.40 0.96
C ALA A 142 -11.52 8.15 0.59
N ILE A 143 -11.77 7.06 1.32
CA ILE A 143 -11.36 5.72 0.90
C ILE A 143 -12.43 5.19 -0.05
N VAL A 144 -12.04 4.96 -1.30
CA VAL A 144 -12.96 4.65 -2.41
C VAL A 144 -12.96 3.17 -2.79
N LYS A 145 -11.94 2.43 -2.36
CA LYS A 145 -11.80 0.98 -2.56
C LYS A 145 -11.19 0.35 -1.31
N THR A 146 -11.65 -0.83 -0.93
CA THR A 146 -11.08 -1.62 0.16
C THR A 146 -10.71 -3.02 -0.29
N LEU A 147 -9.69 -3.59 0.36
CA LEU A 147 -9.26 -4.99 0.21
C LEU A 147 -9.05 -5.59 1.59
N SER A 148 -9.26 -6.89 1.76
CA SER A 148 -9.26 -7.51 3.08
C SER A 148 -7.87 -7.57 3.74
N SER A 149 -6.78 -7.53 2.96
CA SER A 149 -5.41 -7.60 3.47
C SER A 149 -4.36 -7.11 2.47
N PHE A 150 -3.12 -6.99 2.95
CA PHE A 150 -1.95 -6.80 2.09
C PHE A 150 -1.71 -7.96 1.12
N GLU A 151 -1.96 -9.19 1.57
CA GLU A 151 -1.78 -10.38 0.74
C GLU A 151 -2.84 -10.47 -0.37
N ASP A 152 -4.06 -9.96 -0.14
CA ASP A 152 -5.07 -9.80 -1.18
C ASP A 152 -4.59 -8.79 -2.24
N TRP A 153 -4.00 -7.68 -1.81
CA TRP A 153 -3.41 -6.69 -2.72
C TRP A 153 -2.27 -7.28 -3.56
N LEU A 154 -1.35 -8.05 -2.94
CA LEU A 154 -0.28 -8.75 -3.67
C LEU A 154 -0.84 -9.78 -4.66
N THR A 155 -1.95 -10.43 -4.32
CA THR A 155 -2.62 -11.39 -5.21
C THR A 155 -3.16 -10.67 -6.44
N ILE A 156 -3.85 -9.56 -6.26
CA ILE A 156 -4.41 -8.79 -7.37
C ILE A 156 -3.30 -8.19 -8.23
N PHE A 157 -2.25 -7.64 -7.61
CA PHE A 157 -1.06 -7.18 -8.32
C PHE A 157 -0.48 -8.29 -9.21
N TRP A 158 -0.29 -9.49 -8.65
CA TRP A 158 0.31 -10.61 -9.37
C TRP A 158 -0.60 -11.21 -10.45
N ASP A 159 -1.90 -11.35 -10.18
CA ASP A 159 -2.85 -11.95 -11.12
C ASP A 159 -3.10 -11.05 -12.33
N HIS A 160 -2.88 -9.74 -12.19
CA HIS A 160 -2.97 -8.76 -13.26
C HIS A 160 -1.61 -8.37 -13.86
N ASP A 161 -0.51 -9.01 -13.42
CA ASP A 161 0.81 -8.83 -14.00
C ASP A 161 0.90 -9.52 -15.37
N ASN A 162 0.95 -8.72 -16.42
CA ASN A 162 1.09 -9.17 -17.79
C ASN A 162 2.50 -8.85 -18.30
N GLU A 163 3.33 -9.89 -18.49
CA GLU A 163 4.73 -9.80 -18.92
C GLU A 163 4.91 -8.99 -20.22
N ASP A 164 3.91 -9.03 -21.11
CA ASP A 164 3.96 -8.40 -22.43
C ASP A 164 3.40 -6.95 -22.43
N GLU A 165 2.86 -6.49 -21.30
CA GLU A 165 2.23 -5.17 -21.19
C GLU A 165 2.83 -4.37 -20.02
N GLN A 166 2.61 -3.06 -20.04
CA GLN A 166 3.06 -2.22 -18.95
C GLN A 166 2.25 -2.54 -17.69
N ALA A 167 2.94 -2.82 -16.58
CA ALA A 167 2.29 -3.04 -15.30
C ALA A 167 1.39 -1.85 -14.95
N VAL A 168 0.19 -2.14 -14.44
CA VAL A 168 -0.79 -1.14 -14.04
C VAL A 168 -0.97 -1.17 -12.51
N PRO A 169 -1.20 0.00 -11.88
CA PRO A 169 -1.52 0.05 -10.47
C PRO A 169 -2.71 -0.84 -10.12
N VAL A 170 -2.70 -1.45 -8.94
CA VAL A 170 -3.74 -2.34 -8.42
C VAL A 170 -5.10 -1.66 -8.43
N PHE A 171 -5.18 -0.34 -8.16
CA PHE A 171 -6.45 0.38 -8.24
C PHE A 171 -7.04 0.34 -9.67
N ASN A 172 -6.19 0.42 -10.68
CA ASN A 172 -6.60 0.46 -12.09
C ASN A 172 -7.15 -0.88 -12.59
N THR A 173 -6.89 -2.00 -11.88
CA THR A 173 -7.41 -3.32 -12.27
C THR A 173 -8.92 -3.45 -12.00
N PHE A 174 -9.46 -2.66 -11.07
CA PHE A 174 -10.89 -2.68 -10.73
C PHE A 174 -11.77 -1.91 -11.72
N TYR A 175 -11.18 -1.02 -12.51
CA TYR A 175 -11.91 -0.07 -13.36
C TYR A 175 -11.29 -0.06 -14.75
N SER A 176 -12.07 -0.55 -15.73
CA SER A 176 -11.56 -0.79 -17.08
C SER A 176 -11.30 0.49 -17.87
N THR A 177 -11.96 1.60 -17.54
CA THR A 177 -11.82 2.87 -18.26
C THR A 177 -11.32 3.99 -17.35
N LEU A 178 -10.75 5.03 -17.97
CA LEU A 178 -10.35 6.24 -17.25
C LEU A 178 -11.57 6.96 -16.66
N ASP A 179 -12.69 6.98 -17.36
CA ASP A 179 -13.91 7.67 -16.91
C ASP A 179 -14.46 7.03 -15.63
N ASP A 180 -14.52 5.69 -15.56
CA ASP A 180 -14.95 4.96 -14.36
C ASP A 180 -14.03 5.29 -13.16
N ARG A 181 -12.72 5.40 -13.40
CA ARG A 181 -11.75 5.75 -12.36
C ARG A 181 -11.99 7.17 -11.87
N LEU A 182 -12.15 8.12 -12.79
CA LEU A 182 -12.37 9.53 -12.44
C LEU A 182 -13.67 9.73 -11.68
N GLU A 183 -14.74 9.03 -12.04
CA GLU A 183 -16.02 9.04 -11.31
C GLU A 183 -15.79 8.61 -9.85
N ILE A 184 -15.18 7.45 -9.64
CA ILE A 184 -14.93 6.91 -8.30
C ILE A 184 -14.00 7.78 -7.45
N LEU A 185 -13.00 8.43 -8.06
CA LEU A 185 -12.05 9.29 -7.37
C LEU A 185 -12.64 10.66 -7.00
N SER A 186 -13.55 11.19 -7.83
CA SER A 186 -14.04 12.57 -7.73
C SER A 186 -15.38 12.77 -7.04
N ASP A 187 -16.23 11.74 -7.03
CA ASP A 187 -17.35 11.62 -6.07
C ASP A 187 -16.85 11.73 -4.65
#